data_AF-A0A947FW36-F1
#
_entry.id   AF-A0A947FW36-F1
#
_cell.length_a   1.000
_cell.length_b   1.000
_cell.length_c   1.000
_cell.angle_alpha   90.00
_cell.angle_beta   90.00
_cell.angle_gamma   90.00
#
_symmetry.space_group_name_H-M   'P 1'
#
loop_
_entity.id
_entity.type
_entity.pdbx_description
1 polymer ?
#
loop_
_entity_poly.entity_id
_entity_poly.type
_entity_poly.pdbx_seq_one_letter_code
_entity_poly.pdbx_strand_id
1 'polypeptide(L)'
;MTESLKVKRIRGASIFKIIVFGSALGCAVISTFFGIFALFGAEVVQWNEQYVTGIKGFLVSPFVGLFAGGFFGLFTSLFVYIGLRVYSMFRGMIIEYLPSDRIE
;
A
#
# COMPACT_ATOMS: atom_id res chain seq x y z
N MET A 1 -21.62 9.16 -10.02
CA MET A 1 -21.23 10.57 -10.29
C MET A 1 -20.36 11.00 -9.13
N THR A 2 -19.07 11.29 -9.36
CA THR A 2 -18.14 11.76 -8.34
C THR A 2 -18.49 13.19 -7.93
N GLU A 3 -18.41 13.49 -6.64
CA GLU A 3 -18.57 14.85 -6.11
C GLU A 3 -17.21 15.44 -5.77
N SER A 4 -17.04 16.75 -5.96
CA SER A 4 -15.79 17.45 -5.64
C SER A 4 -15.94 18.25 -4.35
N LEU A 5 -15.02 18.03 -3.41
CA LEU A 5 -14.95 18.77 -2.15
C LEU A 5 -13.66 19.60 -2.13
N LYS A 6 -13.81 20.91 -1.93
CA LYS A 6 -12.66 21.79 -1.70
C LYS A 6 -12.21 21.67 -0.25
N VAL A 7 -11.07 21.05 -0.03
CA VAL A 7 -10.54 20.77 1.30
C VAL A 7 -9.24 21.52 1.50
N LYS A 8 -9.12 22.23 2.63
CA LYS A 8 -7.86 22.92 2.97
C LYS A 8 -6.72 21.93 3.20
N ARG A 9 -7.01 20.78 3.83
CA ARG A 9 -6.01 19.77 4.19
C ARG A 9 -6.62 18.40 4.44
N ILE A 10 -5.94 17.35 4.01
CA ILE A 10 -6.25 15.95 4.35
C ILE A 10 -5.61 15.61 5.71
N ARG A 11 -6.34 14.92 6.60
CA ARG A 11 -5.76 14.42 7.86
C ARG A 11 -4.64 13.42 7.55
N GLY A 12 -3.52 13.53 8.29
CA GLY A 12 -2.41 12.59 8.16
C GLY A 12 -2.85 11.13 8.34
N ALA A 13 -3.74 10.87 9.31
CA ALA A 13 -4.29 9.53 9.52
C ALA A 13 -4.97 8.93 8.27
N SER A 14 -5.63 9.74 7.44
CA SER A 14 -6.26 9.27 6.20
C SER A 14 -5.22 8.92 5.14
N ILE A 15 -4.18 9.75 4.99
CA ILE A 15 -3.05 9.50 4.08
C ILE A 15 -2.35 8.19 4.45
N PHE A 16 -2.04 8.02 5.73
CA PHE A 16 -1.43 6.80 6.26
C PHE A 16 -2.29 5.57 5.97
N LYS A 17 -3.60 5.63 6.25
CA LYS A 17 -4.50 4.49 5.94
C LYS A 17 -4.46 4.15 4.45
N ILE A 18 -4.69 5.13 3.57
CA ILE A 18 -4.78 4.87 2.13
C ILE A 18 -3.47 4.29 1.59
N ILE A 19 -2.34 4.91 1.94
CA ILE A 19 -1.03 4.50 1.41
C ILE A 19 -0.59 3.17 2.02
N VAL A 20 -0.65 3.02 3.35
CA VAL A 20 -0.17 1.79 4.01
C VAL A 20 -1.02 0.59 3.63
N PHE A 21 -2.36 0.70 3.66
CA PHE A 21 -3.22 -0.42 3.25
C PHE A 21 -3.10 -0.70 1.76
N GLY A 22 -3.07 0.32 0.91
CA GLY A 22 -2.92 0.15 -0.53
C GLY A 22 -1.59 -0.52 -0.89
N SER A 23 -0.49 -0.06 -0.30
CA SER A 23 0.85 -0.63 -0.52
C SER A 23 0.97 -2.04 0.07
N ALA A 24 0.48 -2.28 1.30
CA ALA A 24 0.55 -3.59 1.93
C ALA A 24 -0.24 -4.65 1.14
N LEU A 25 -1.48 -4.32 0.74
CA LEU A 25 -2.31 -5.23 -0.05
C LEU A 25 -1.77 -5.42 -1.46
N GLY A 26 -1.34 -4.34 -2.14
CA GLY A 26 -0.76 -4.42 -3.48
C GLY A 26 0.51 -5.28 -3.51
N CYS A 27 1.43 -5.06 -2.56
CA CYS A 27 2.64 -5.86 -2.43
C CYS A 27 2.34 -7.30 -2.02
N ALA A 28 1.34 -7.56 -1.18
CA ALA A 28 0.93 -8.92 -0.83
C ALA A 28 0.42 -9.70 -2.06
N VAL A 29 -0.39 -9.08 -2.92
CA VAL A 29 -0.88 -9.70 -4.17
C VAL A 29 0.29 -10.01 -5.12
N ILE A 30 1.17 -9.03 -5.35
CA ILE A 30 2.35 -9.22 -6.21
C ILE A 30 3.28 -10.30 -5.64
N SER A 31 3.51 -10.31 -4.33
CA SER A 31 4.35 -11.32 -3.70
C SER A 31 3.72 -12.71 -3.73
N THR A 32 2.38 -12.81 -3.64
CA THR A 32 1.67 -14.07 -3.86
C THR A 32 1.90 -14.59 -5.27
N PHE A 33 1.86 -13.72 -6.28
CA PHE A 33 2.19 -14.07 -7.66
C PHE A 33 3.65 -14.58 -7.77
N PHE A 34 4.60 -13.94 -7.10
CA PHE A 34 5.98 -14.45 -7.03
C PHE A 34 6.10 -15.78 -6.26
N GLY A 35 5.26 -16.00 -5.24
CA GLY A 35 5.18 -17.27 -4.52
C GLY A 35 4.80 -18.46 -5.41
N ILE A 36 4.06 -18.23 -6.50
CA ILE A 36 3.77 -19.27 -7.49
C ILE A 36 5.07 -19.74 -8.16
N PHE A 37 5.99 -18.84 -8.49
CA PHE A 37 7.31 -19.21 -9.03
C PHE A 37 8.16 -19.96 -8.00
N ALA A 38 8.02 -19.64 -6.71
CA ALA A 38 8.70 -20.37 -5.64
C ALA A 38 8.26 -21.86 -5.59
N LEU A 39 7.03 -22.21 -5.99
CA LEU A 39 6.58 -23.60 -6.11
C LEU A 39 7.43 -24.41 -7.11
N PHE A 40 7.92 -23.76 -8.15
CA PHE A 40 8.78 -24.36 -9.18
C PHE A 40 10.28 -24.33 -8.82
N GLY A 41 10.62 -23.92 -7.59
CA GLY A 41 12.00 -23.87 -7.11
C GLY A 41 12.72 -22.55 -7.40
N ALA A 42 12.03 -21.50 -7.86
CA ALA A 42 12.65 -20.21 -8.06
C ALA A 42 13.01 -19.53 -6.72
N GLU A 43 14.22 -18.96 -6.64
CA GLU A 43 14.75 -18.25 -5.48
C GLU A 43 14.21 -16.81 -5.39
N VAL A 44 12.89 -16.67 -5.29
CA VAL A 44 12.20 -15.36 -5.31
C VAL A 44 11.63 -14.92 -3.96
N VAL A 45 11.47 -15.86 -3.02
CA VAL A 45 10.96 -15.58 -1.66
C VAL A 45 12.08 -15.82 -0.67
N GLN A 46 12.51 -14.76 0.03
CA GLN A 46 13.54 -14.83 1.06
C GLN A 46 12.92 -14.58 2.44
N TRP A 47 13.27 -15.42 3.40
CA TRP A 47 12.84 -15.33 4.79
C TRP A 47 14.04 -15.57 5.71
N ASN A 48 14.33 -14.63 6.61
CA ASN A 48 15.50 -14.69 7.50
C ASN A 48 16.81 -15.01 6.73
N GLU A 49 17.04 -14.28 5.64
CA GLU A 49 18.19 -14.44 4.73
C GLU A 49 18.23 -15.74 3.93
N GLN A 50 17.29 -16.68 4.13
CA GLN A 50 17.23 -17.94 3.40
C GLN A 50 16.14 -17.92 2.33
N TYR A 51 16.43 -18.47 1.15
CA TYR A 51 15.42 -18.67 0.13
C TYR A 51 14.48 -19.82 0.52
N VAL A 52 13.19 -19.52 0.58
CA VAL A 52 12.16 -20.51 0.90
C VAL A 52 11.44 -20.89 -0.40
N THR A 53 11.62 -22.13 -0.83
CA THR A 53 11.03 -22.67 -2.06
C THR A 53 9.92 -23.68 -1.77
N GLY A 54 9.23 -24.13 -2.82
CA GLY A 54 8.11 -25.07 -2.74
C GLY A 54 6.88 -24.47 -2.06
N ILE A 55 6.05 -25.34 -1.48
CA ILE A 55 4.78 -24.96 -0.82
C ILE A 55 5.01 -23.98 0.33
N LYS A 56 6.13 -24.12 1.04
CA LYS A 56 6.51 -23.19 2.12
C LYS A 56 6.76 -21.78 1.57
N GLY A 57 7.42 -21.67 0.41
CA GLY A 57 7.67 -20.38 -0.26
C GLY A 57 6.37 -19.69 -0.66
N PHE A 58 5.41 -20.44 -1.20
CA PHE A 58 4.09 -19.91 -1.55
C PHE A 58 3.29 -19.41 -0.33
N LEU A 59 3.33 -20.14 0.79
CA LEU A 59 2.63 -19.72 2.01
C LEU A 59 3.28 -18.50 2.67
N VAL A 60 4.60 -18.38 2.59
CA VAL A 60 5.36 -17.29 3.21
C VAL A 60 5.32 -16.01 2.38
N SER A 61 5.19 -16.11 1.06
CA SER A 61 5.22 -14.94 0.16
C SER A 61 4.17 -13.86 0.47
N PRO A 62 2.87 -14.13 0.70
CA PRO A 62 1.93 -13.05 1.03
C PRO A 62 2.32 -12.29 2.31
N PHE A 63 2.90 -12.96 3.30
CA PHE A 63 3.39 -12.32 4.51
C PHE A 63 4.59 -11.42 4.22
N VAL A 64 5.56 -11.91 3.45
CA VAL A 64 6.72 -11.12 3.02
C VAL A 64 6.26 -9.85 2.28
N GLY A 65 5.34 -9.99 1.32
CA GLY A 65 4.76 -8.86 0.60
C GLY A 65 4.02 -7.88 1.51
N LEU A 66 3.28 -8.38 2.50
CA LEU A 66 2.54 -7.55 3.45
C LEU A 66 3.47 -6.77 4.39
N PHE A 67 4.53 -7.41 4.91
CA PHE A 67 5.53 -6.74 5.75
C PHE A 67 6.33 -5.71 4.95
N ALA A 68 6.84 -6.08 3.77
CA ALA A 68 7.59 -5.19 2.90
C ALA A 68 6.74 -4.01 2.43
N GLY A 69 5.51 -4.27 1.96
CA GLY A 69 4.57 -3.26 1.51
C GLY A 69 4.08 -2.35 2.64
N GLY A 70 3.92 -2.89 3.85
CA GLY A 70 3.59 -2.10 5.04
C GLY A 70 4.71 -1.15 5.43
N PHE A 71 5.96 -1.63 5.48
CA PHE A 71 7.12 -0.79 5.81
C PHE A 71 7.36 0.28 4.74
N PHE A 72 7.29 -0.11 3.47
CA PHE A 72 7.40 0.82 2.34
C PHE A 72 6.26 1.85 2.34
N GLY A 73 5.03 1.42 2.62
CA GLY A 73 3.87 2.29 2.73
C GLY A 73 4.01 3.29 3.88
N LEU A 74 4.50 2.86 5.04
CA LEU A 74 4.77 3.73 6.20
C LEU A 74 5.80 4.80 5.85
N PHE A 75 6.94 4.39 5.29
CA PHE A 75 7.99 5.31 4.87
C PHE A 75 7.47 6.31 3.84
N THR A 76 6.86 5.82 2.76
CA THR A 76 6.27 6.65 1.69
C THR A 76 5.21 7.62 2.23
N SER A 77 4.37 7.17 3.15
CA SER A 77 3.31 8.01 3.72
C SER A 77 3.82 9.20 4.52
N LEU A 78 5.00 9.10 5.14
CA LEU A 78 5.65 10.23 5.81
C LEU A 78 6.07 11.30 4.80
N PHE A 79 6.75 10.92 3.71
CA PHE A 79 7.15 11.87 2.65
C PHE A 79 5.93 12.49 1.99
N VAL A 80 4.91 11.68 1.67
CA VAL A 80 3.67 12.16 1.05
C VAL A 80 2.94 13.12 1.99
N TYR A 81 2.85 12.81 3.29
CA TYR A 81 2.26 13.71 4.28
C TYR A 81 2.99 15.06 4.37
N ILE A 82 4.33 15.05 4.39
CA ILE A 82 5.13 16.28 4.42
C ILE A 82 4.92 17.07 3.13
N GLY A 83 4.99 16.42 1.96
CA GLY A 83 4.78 17.06 0.65
C GLY A 83 3.40 17.69 0.52
N LEU A 84 2.34 16.97 0.90
CA LEU A 84 0.96 17.48 0.93
C LEU A 84 0.80 18.63 1.92
N ARG A 85 1.51 18.60 3.06
CA ARG A 85 1.47 19.68 4.04
C ARG A 85 2.11 20.95 3.48
N VAL A 86 3.26 20.83 2.83
CA VAL A 86 3.93 21.95 2.15
C VAL A 86 3.02 22.49 1.04
N TYR A 87 2.46 21.62 0.20
CA TYR A 87 1.53 22.02 -0.86
C TYR A 87 0.30 22.76 -0.33
N SER A 88 -0.30 22.26 0.77
CA SER A 88 -1.48 22.86 1.40
C SER A 88 -1.25 24.27 1.95
N MET A 89 0.02 24.65 2.18
CA MET A 89 0.37 26.01 2.61
C MET A 89 0.24 27.01 1.46
N PHE A 90 0.44 26.57 0.21
CA PHE A 90 0.36 27.43 -0.97
C PHE A 90 -1.05 27.42 -1.59
N ARG A 91 -1.72 26.26 -1.63
CA ARG A 91 -3.06 26.12 -2.24
C ARG A 91 -3.90 25.05 -1.53
N GLY A 92 -5.21 25.30 -1.43
CA GLY A 92 -6.16 24.27 -1.02
C GLY A 92 -6.31 23.19 -2.12
N MET A 93 -6.67 21.97 -1.73
CA MET A 93 -6.88 20.85 -2.66
C MET A 93 -8.36 20.67 -2.97
N ILE A 94 -8.65 20.21 -4.18
CA ILE A 94 -9.98 19.73 -4.57
C ILE A 94 -9.87 18.21 -4.62
N ILE A 95 -10.71 17.51 -3.85
CA ILE A 95 -10.73 16.06 -3.77
C ILE A 95 -12.05 15.59 -4.35
N GLU A 96 -11.97 14.69 -5.32
CA GLU A 96 -13.13 13.97 -5.82
C GLU A 96 -13.37 12.70 -5.01
N TYR A 97 -14.62 12.46 -4.62
CA TYR A 97 -15.01 11.29 -3.85
C TYR A 97 -16.39 10.79 -4.29
N LEU A 98 -16.69 9.53 -4.00
CA LEU A 98 -18.04 8.99 -4.11
C LEU A 98 -18.73 9.09 -2.74
N PRO A 99 -19.87 9.79 -2.63
CA PRO A 99 -20.64 9.86 -1.40
C PRO A 99 -21.20 8.48 -1.02
N SER A 100 -21.16 8.13 0.27
CA SER A 100 -21.58 6.80 0.76
C SER A 100 -23.09 6.59 0.68
N ASP A 101 -23.87 7.66 0.72
CA ASP A 101 -25.34 7.70 0.61
C ASP A 101 -25.88 7.28 -0.76
N ARG A 102 -25.01 7.04 -1.75
CA ARG A 102 -25.36 6.55 -3.09
C ARG A 102 -24.73 5.19 -3.44
N ILE A 103 -24.14 4.50 -2.46
CA ILE A 103 -23.48 3.20 -2.64
C ILE A 103 -24.40 2.04 -2.20
N GLU A 104 -25.57 2.33 -1.64
CA GLU A 104 -26.65 1.36 -1.40
C GLU A 104 -27.44 1.02 -2.68
#